data_AF-A0A4R5NLB1-F1
#
_entry.id   AF-A0A4R5NLB1-F1
#
_cell.length_a   1.000
_cell.length_b   1.000
_cell.length_c   1.000
_cell.angle_alpha   90.00
_cell.angle_beta   90.00
_cell.angle_gamma   90.00
#
_symmetry.space_group_name_H-M   'P 1'
#
loop_
_entity.id
_entity.type
_entity.pdbx_description
1 polymer ?
#
loop_
_entity_poly.entity_id
_entity_poly.type
_entity_poly.pdbx_seq_one_letter_code
_entity_poly.pdbx_strand_id
1 'polypeptide(L)'
;MMGMNKQSTGGYSQVDYEYSISFPTLKQQQKWNMKVIRQRLGNFGIFGYAGFLIKKNYTNTSDGTLGWLKEGQFFSKSNYDHYHFIRTFFYPYGSNLRISSTISQIIWITMFAGILFSFFDKSMIMRILRMSVFGAILYLLIFEGGRSRYLIQFLPMISTLAVVGWHEFNALIRAKKWLHYHGDERYLFLGWK
;
A
#
# COMPACT_ATOMS: atom_id res chain seq x y z
N MET A 1 -8.38 -10.72 16.22
CA MET A 1 -7.93 -9.40 16.72
C MET A 1 -7.68 -8.47 15.53
N MET A 2 -7.62 -7.14 15.67
CA MET A 2 -7.54 -6.20 14.52
C MET A 2 -6.11 -6.05 13.92
N GLY A 3 -5.35 -7.13 13.77
CA GLY A 3 -3.99 -7.10 13.21
C GLY A 3 -2.96 -6.24 13.98
N MET A 4 -3.29 -5.76 15.18
CA MET A 4 -2.41 -4.94 16.00
C MET A 4 -1.37 -5.82 16.70
N ASN A 5 -0.44 -6.37 15.93
CA ASN A 5 0.56 -7.32 16.37
C ASN A 5 1.91 -6.96 15.73
N LYS A 6 2.95 -6.78 16.56
CA LYS A 6 4.28 -6.34 16.08
C LYS A 6 4.96 -7.42 15.23
N GLN A 7 4.76 -8.69 15.58
CA GLN A 7 5.37 -9.84 14.93
C GLN A 7 4.84 -10.03 13.51
N SER A 8 3.53 -9.87 13.31
CA SER A 8 2.91 -9.94 11.98
C SER A 8 2.90 -8.59 11.23
N THR A 9 3.41 -7.51 11.86
CA THR A 9 3.47 -6.16 11.27
C THR A 9 2.15 -5.65 10.69
N GLY A 10 1.04 -5.96 11.36
CA GLY A 10 -0.27 -5.52 10.90
C GLY A 10 -1.12 -6.58 10.22
N GLY A 11 -0.54 -7.71 9.84
CA GLY A 11 -1.23 -8.79 9.13
C GLY A 11 -1.63 -9.97 9.99
N TYR A 12 -2.09 -11.03 9.30
CA TYR A 12 -2.59 -12.23 9.94
C TYR A 12 -1.58 -12.83 10.92
N SER A 13 -2.10 -13.23 12.09
CA SER A 13 -1.35 -13.94 13.11
C SER A 13 -2.14 -15.17 13.53
N GLN A 14 -1.57 -16.35 13.25
CA GLN A 14 -2.15 -17.64 13.66
C GLN A 14 -2.37 -17.69 15.18
N VAL A 15 -1.42 -17.18 15.96
CA VAL A 15 -1.52 -17.13 17.43
C VAL A 15 -2.69 -16.25 17.90
N ASP A 16 -2.90 -15.08 17.28
CA ASP A 16 -4.03 -14.20 17.63
C ASP A 16 -5.37 -14.80 17.20
N TYR A 17 -5.39 -15.56 16.11
CA TYR A 17 -6.56 -16.30 15.65
C TYR A 17 -6.91 -17.42 16.64
N GLU A 18 -5.97 -18.31 16.94
CA GLU A 18 -6.12 -19.42 17.89
C GLU A 18 -6.57 -18.94 19.27
N TYR A 19 -5.97 -17.87 19.78
CA TYR A 19 -6.41 -17.24 21.01
C TYR A 19 -7.85 -16.74 20.92
N SER A 20 -8.22 -16.09 19.81
CA SER A 20 -9.58 -15.56 19.62
C SER A 20 -10.62 -16.69 19.60
N ILE A 21 -10.34 -17.81 18.93
CA ILE A 21 -11.29 -18.93 18.79
C ILE A 21 -11.31 -19.86 20.01
N SER A 22 -10.34 -19.75 20.92
CA SER A 22 -10.33 -20.52 22.19
C SER A 22 -11.50 -20.19 23.11
N PHE A 23 -12.17 -19.05 22.92
CA PHE A 23 -13.33 -18.65 23.71
C PHE A 23 -14.64 -19.17 23.11
N PRO A 24 -15.48 -19.88 23.88
CA PRO A 24 -16.63 -20.61 23.36
C PRO A 24 -17.79 -19.74 22.86
N THR A 25 -17.85 -18.46 23.24
CA THR A 25 -18.94 -17.56 22.84
C THR A 25 -18.42 -16.28 22.21
N LEU A 26 -19.16 -15.74 21.23
CA LEU A 26 -18.83 -14.48 20.56
C LEU A 26 -18.64 -13.32 21.56
N LYS A 27 -19.49 -13.23 22.59
CA LYS A 27 -19.40 -12.20 23.62
C LYS A 27 -18.10 -12.29 24.42
N GLN A 28 -17.67 -13.51 24.79
CA GLN A 28 -16.40 -13.71 25.48
C GLN A 28 -15.21 -13.41 24.56
N GLN A 29 -15.25 -13.90 23.32
CA GLN A 29 -14.22 -13.61 22.31
C GLN A 29 -14.02 -12.09 22.12
N GLN A 30 -15.11 -11.33 21.95
CA GLN A 30 -15.05 -9.87 21.80
C GLN A 30 -14.46 -9.20 23.06
N LYS A 31 -14.91 -9.60 24.25
CA LYS A 31 -14.41 -9.08 25.53
C LYS A 31 -12.90 -9.28 25.66
N TRP A 32 -12.41 -10.49 25.37
CA TRP A 32 -10.99 -10.82 25.50
C TRP A 32 -10.14 -10.19 24.40
N ASN A 33 -10.62 -10.14 23.16
CA ASN A 33 -9.97 -9.42 22.08
C ASN A 33 -9.83 -7.92 22.41
N MET A 34 -10.86 -7.30 22.95
CA MET A 34 -10.81 -5.91 23.39
C MET A 34 -9.80 -5.70 24.52
N LYS A 35 -9.71 -6.64 25.47
CA LYS A 35 -8.71 -6.60 26.55
C LYS A 35 -7.28 -6.60 25.98
N VAL A 36 -6.99 -7.50 25.03
CA VAL A 36 -5.68 -7.58 24.38
C VAL A 36 -5.39 -6.33 23.56
N ILE A 37 -6.38 -5.79 22.83
CA ILE A 37 -6.25 -4.53 22.09
C ILE A 37 -5.83 -3.39 23.01
N ARG A 38 -6.53 -3.20 24.14
CA ARG A 38 -6.21 -2.16 25.12
C ARG A 38 -4.81 -2.34 25.71
N GLN A 39 -4.45 -3.57 26.07
CA GLN A 39 -3.11 -3.89 26.58
C GLN A 39 -2.03 -3.52 25.56
N ARG A 40 -2.22 -3.89 24.29
CA ARG A 40 -1.25 -3.59 23.24
C ARG A 40 -1.12 -2.10 22.99
N LEU A 41 -2.24 -1.35 22.92
CA LEU A 41 -2.20 0.11 22.80
C LEU A 41 -1.43 0.76 23.96
N GLY A 42 -1.66 0.30 25.19
CA GLY A 42 -0.89 0.74 26.36
C GLY A 42 0.61 0.45 26.22
N ASN A 43 0.97 -0.76 25.78
CA ASN A 43 2.36 -1.17 25.57
C ASN A 43 3.04 -0.43 24.41
N PHE A 44 2.30 -0.01 23.39
CA PHE A 44 2.84 0.80 22.31
C PHE A 44 3.12 2.23 22.75
N GLY A 45 2.21 2.81 23.53
CA GLY A 45 2.15 4.26 23.70
C GLY A 45 1.89 4.99 22.37
N ILE A 46 1.79 6.32 22.43
CA ILE A 46 1.43 7.14 21.25
C ILE A 46 2.48 7.00 20.14
N PHE A 47 3.75 7.23 20.46
CA PHE A 47 4.84 7.20 19.46
C PHE A 47 5.14 5.80 18.96
N GLY A 48 5.10 4.78 19.83
CA GLY A 48 5.30 3.40 19.42
C GLY A 48 4.16 2.91 18.51
N TYR A 49 2.93 3.38 18.75
CA TYR A 49 1.81 3.08 17.87
C TYR A 49 1.94 3.79 16.52
N ALA A 50 2.35 5.06 16.50
CA ALA A 50 2.62 5.78 15.25
C ALA A 50 3.71 5.09 14.41
N GLY A 51 4.82 4.69 15.03
CA GLY A 51 5.88 3.92 14.37
C GLY A 51 5.39 2.56 13.84
N PHE A 52 4.53 1.88 14.60
CA PHE A 52 3.88 0.66 14.14
C PHE A 52 2.99 0.91 12.91
N LEU A 53 2.20 1.99 12.89
CA LEU A 53 1.35 2.34 11.75
C LEU A 53 2.18 2.68 10.51
N ILE A 54 3.33 3.36 10.65
CA ILE A 54 4.24 3.61 9.52
C ILE A 54 4.76 2.29 8.94
N LYS A 55 5.22 1.38 9.80
CA LYS A 55 5.71 0.06 9.36
C LYS A 55 4.60 -0.76 8.70
N LYS A 56 3.38 -0.69 9.23
CA LYS A 56 2.18 -1.32 8.66
C LYS A 56 1.80 -0.70 7.32
N ASN A 57 1.91 0.62 7.18
CA ASN A 57 1.67 1.28 5.90
C ASN A 57 2.67 0.81 4.84
N TYR A 58 3.94 0.69 5.21
CA TYR A 58 4.97 0.16 4.34
C TYR A 58 4.63 -1.25 3.87
N THR A 59 4.21 -2.16 4.76
CA THR A 59 3.80 -3.52 4.36
C THR A 59 2.51 -3.54 3.53
N ASN A 60 1.60 -2.58 3.74
CA ASN A 60 0.41 -2.37 2.92
C ASN A 60 0.71 -1.85 1.52
N THR A 61 1.86 -1.23 1.26
CA THR A 61 2.06 -0.43 0.03
C THR A 61 3.34 -0.73 -0.73
N SER A 62 4.33 -1.40 -0.13
CA SER A 62 5.67 -1.54 -0.71
C SER A 62 5.79 -2.55 -1.85
N ASP A 63 4.91 -3.55 -1.91
CA ASP A 63 5.04 -4.68 -2.82
C ASP A 63 4.29 -4.45 -4.13
N GLY A 64 5.02 -4.07 -5.18
CA GLY A 64 4.44 -3.74 -6.48
C GLY A 64 3.89 -4.94 -7.26
N THR A 65 4.16 -6.17 -6.81
CA THR A 65 3.53 -7.36 -7.40
C THR A 65 2.06 -7.46 -7.02
N LEU A 66 1.67 -6.84 -5.88
CA LEU A 66 0.35 -6.96 -5.27
C LEU A 66 -0.07 -8.43 -5.07
N GLY A 67 0.89 -9.35 -5.03
CA GLY A 67 0.67 -10.79 -5.13
C GLY A 67 0.68 -11.52 -3.78
N TRP A 68 0.54 -12.84 -3.88
CA TRP A 68 0.50 -13.78 -2.75
C TRP A 68 1.87 -14.42 -2.46
N LEU A 69 2.96 -13.93 -3.08
CA LEU A 69 4.28 -14.55 -3.04
C LEU A 69 4.92 -14.63 -1.65
N LYS A 70 4.40 -13.86 -0.68
CA LYS A 70 4.89 -13.82 0.72
C LYS A 70 4.11 -14.73 1.67
N GLU A 71 3.20 -15.56 1.18
CA GLU A 71 2.38 -16.47 1.98
C GLU A 71 2.74 -17.93 1.71
N GLY A 72 2.88 -18.71 2.79
CA GLY A 72 3.27 -20.13 2.73
C GLY A 72 2.13 -21.04 2.28
N GLN A 73 2.51 -22.24 1.82
CA GLN A 73 1.68 -23.41 1.46
C GLN A 73 0.57 -23.23 0.40
N PHE A 74 0.20 -22.01 -0.03
CA PHE A 74 -0.78 -21.82 -1.12
C PHE A 74 -0.30 -22.39 -2.46
N PHE A 75 1.01 -22.35 -2.68
CA PHE A 75 1.63 -22.89 -3.87
C PHE A 75 2.18 -24.28 -3.54
N SER A 76 1.41 -25.32 -3.86
CA SER A 76 1.98 -26.66 -3.97
C SER A 76 2.99 -26.68 -5.11
N LYS A 77 4.02 -27.53 -5.00
CA LYS A 77 4.98 -27.81 -6.07
C LYS A 77 4.27 -28.67 -7.13
N SER A 78 3.22 -28.13 -7.76
CA SER A 78 2.42 -28.89 -8.74
C SER A 78 3.28 -29.17 -9.97
N ASN A 79 3.13 -30.36 -10.57
CA ASN A 79 3.75 -30.72 -11.82
C ASN A 79 3.49 -29.62 -12.87
N TYR A 80 4.55 -28.93 -13.32
CA TYR A 80 4.43 -27.67 -14.08
C TYR A 80 4.25 -27.90 -15.60
N ASP A 81 3.71 -29.04 -16.02
CA ASP A 81 3.70 -29.43 -17.43
C ASP A 81 2.79 -28.54 -18.29
N HIS A 82 1.73 -27.97 -17.71
CA HIS A 82 0.80 -27.09 -18.44
C HIS A 82 1.14 -25.61 -18.24
N TYR A 83 1.29 -24.88 -19.35
CA TYR A 83 1.57 -23.44 -19.36
C TYR A 83 2.86 -23.06 -18.63
N HIS A 84 3.87 -23.95 -18.66
CA HIS A 84 5.15 -23.80 -17.97
C HIS A 84 5.74 -22.40 -18.15
N PHE A 85 5.83 -21.94 -19.39
CA PHE A 85 6.40 -20.63 -19.73
C PHE A 85 5.74 -19.47 -18.96
N ILE A 86 4.42 -19.31 -19.05
CA ILE A 86 3.69 -18.21 -18.39
C ILE A 86 3.81 -18.35 -16.87
N ARG A 87 3.71 -19.57 -16.33
CA ARG A 87 3.78 -19.83 -14.88
C ARG A 87 5.13 -19.45 -14.28
N THR A 88 6.22 -19.55 -15.05
CA THR A 88 7.55 -19.15 -14.58
C THR A 88 7.64 -17.68 -14.14
N PHE A 89 6.73 -16.83 -14.59
CA PHE A 89 6.69 -15.40 -14.22
C PHE A 89 5.89 -15.11 -12.94
N PHE A 90 5.00 -15.99 -12.48
CA PHE A 90 4.06 -15.65 -11.40
C PHE A 90 4.11 -16.59 -10.20
N TYR A 91 4.72 -17.77 -10.34
CA TYR A 91 4.81 -18.76 -9.26
C TYR A 91 6.11 -18.61 -8.45
N PRO A 92 6.09 -18.88 -7.12
CA PRO A 92 7.26 -18.74 -6.24
C PRO A 92 8.54 -19.46 -6.71
N TYR A 93 8.40 -20.58 -7.42
CA TYR A 93 9.51 -21.40 -7.92
C TYR A 93 9.80 -21.19 -9.41
N GLY A 94 9.18 -20.18 -10.03
CA GLY A 94 9.36 -19.87 -11.44
C GLY A 94 10.70 -19.19 -11.70
N SER A 95 11.41 -19.63 -12.75
CA SER A 95 12.72 -19.08 -13.13
C SER A 95 12.68 -17.59 -13.49
N ASN A 96 11.54 -17.09 -13.98
CA ASN A 96 11.36 -15.70 -14.43
C ASN A 96 10.65 -14.81 -13.40
N LEU A 97 10.33 -15.33 -12.20
CA LEU A 97 9.59 -14.60 -11.17
C LEU A 97 10.27 -13.28 -10.77
N ARG A 98 11.60 -13.28 -10.73
CA ARG A 98 12.38 -12.09 -10.37
C ARG A 98 12.21 -10.98 -11.41
N ILE A 99 12.14 -11.35 -12.69
CA ILE A 99 12.01 -10.40 -13.80
C ILE A 99 10.63 -9.73 -13.74
N SER A 100 9.55 -10.52 -13.69
CA SER A 100 8.19 -9.99 -13.57
C SER A 100 8.02 -9.15 -12.31
N SER A 101 8.52 -9.62 -11.16
CA SER A 101 8.42 -8.88 -9.90
C SER A 101 9.16 -7.54 -9.96
N THR A 102 10.30 -7.49 -10.64
CA THR A 102 11.05 -6.25 -10.86
C THR A 102 10.28 -5.28 -11.76
N ILE A 103 9.71 -5.77 -12.87
CA ILE A 103 8.87 -4.97 -13.77
C ILE A 103 7.67 -4.40 -13.02
N SER A 104 6.94 -5.24 -12.27
CA SER A 104 5.81 -4.83 -11.44
C SER A 104 6.22 -3.77 -10.42
N GLN A 105 7.39 -3.91 -9.78
CA GLN A 105 7.90 -2.92 -8.83
C GLN A 105 8.21 -1.58 -9.51
N ILE A 106 8.80 -1.57 -10.71
CA ILE A 106 9.08 -0.35 -11.47
C ILE A 106 7.78 0.36 -11.85
N ILE A 107 6.80 -0.39 -12.36
CA ILE A 107 5.47 0.16 -12.69
C ILE A 107 4.84 0.78 -11.43
N TRP A 108 4.90 0.06 -10.31
CA TRP A 108 4.32 0.51 -9.05
C TRP A 108 4.95 1.79 -8.50
N ILE A 109 6.29 1.89 -8.52
CA ILE A 109 7.00 3.11 -8.13
C ILE A 109 6.63 4.27 -9.07
N THR A 110 6.52 4.00 -10.37
CA THR A 110 6.11 5.00 -11.37
C THR A 110 4.68 5.49 -11.11
N MET A 111 3.77 4.61 -10.69
CA MET A 111 2.42 4.99 -10.31
C MET A 111 2.43 5.89 -9.06
N PHE A 112 3.20 5.56 -8.03
CA PHE A 112 3.32 6.41 -6.84
C PHE A 112 3.87 7.80 -7.16
N ALA A 113 4.89 7.89 -8.02
CA ALA A 113 5.41 9.16 -8.49
C ALA A 113 4.33 9.99 -9.20
N GLY A 114 3.54 9.35 -10.07
CA GLY A 114 2.38 9.99 -10.72
C GLY A 114 1.36 10.51 -9.70
N ILE A 115 1.02 9.74 -8.66
CA ILE A 115 0.07 10.17 -7.62
C ILE A 115 0.54 11.46 -6.93
N LEU A 116 1.85 11.61 -6.67
CA LEU A 116 2.39 12.85 -6.09
C LEU A 116 2.16 14.06 -7.00
N PHE A 117 2.31 13.88 -8.32
CA PHE A 117 2.05 14.95 -9.28
C PHE A 117 0.56 15.24 -9.50
N SER A 118 -0.34 14.31 -9.12
CA SER A 118 -1.79 14.55 -9.23
C SER A 118 -2.25 15.77 -8.43
N PHE A 119 -1.50 16.20 -7.41
CA PHE A 119 -1.80 17.37 -6.58
C PHE A 119 -1.75 18.70 -7.34
N PHE A 120 -1.15 18.73 -8.53
CA PHE A 120 -1.22 19.89 -9.43
C PHE A 120 -2.62 20.06 -10.03
N ASP A 121 -3.34 18.96 -10.25
CA ASP A 121 -4.75 19.01 -10.64
C ASP A 121 -5.65 19.38 -9.44
N LYS A 122 -6.33 20.52 -9.56
CA LYS A 122 -7.19 21.08 -8.51
C LYS A 122 -8.67 20.73 -8.68
N SER A 123 -9.05 19.95 -9.69
CA SER A 123 -10.43 19.58 -9.95
C SER A 123 -11.06 18.83 -8.76
N MET A 124 -12.37 18.97 -8.61
CA MET A 124 -13.12 18.30 -7.53
C MET A 124 -12.98 16.79 -7.62
N ILE A 125 -13.03 16.22 -8.83
CA ILE A 125 -12.92 14.77 -9.05
C ILE A 125 -11.56 14.23 -8.57
N MET A 126 -10.45 14.92 -8.84
CA MET A 126 -9.13 14.48 -8.38
C MET A 126 -8.98 14.62 -6.86
N ARG A 127 -9.61 15.62 -6.23
CA ARG A 127 -9.66 15.72 -4.76
C ARG A 127 -10.42 14.55 -4.15
N ILE A 128 -11.58 14.19 -4.72
CA ILE A 128 -12.38 13.04 -4.28
C ILE A 128 -11.55 11.76 -4.39
N LEU A 129 -10.91 11.52 -5.54
CA LEU A 129 -10.07 10.33 -5.73
C LEU A 129 -8.90 10.25 -4.73
N ARG A 130 -8.20 11.36 -4.47
CA ARG A 130 -7.14 11.41 -3.45
C ARG A 130 -7.68 11.10 -2.06
N MET A 131 -8.83 11.65 -1.69
CA MET A 131 -9.48 11.39 -0.41
C MET A 131 -9.94 9.93 -0.30
N SER A 132 -10.43 9.33 -1.38
CA SER A 132 -10.79 7.91 -1.43
C SER A 132 -9.58 7.00 -1.24
N VAL A 133 -8.45 7.29 -1.90
CA VAL A 133 -7.20 6.54 -1.70
C VAL A 133 -6.66 6.73 -0.27
N PHE A 134 -6.74 7.95 0.27
CA PHE A 134 -6.38 8.21 1.67
C PHE A 134 -7.26 7.41 2.64
N GLY A 135 -8.58 7.39 2.44
CA GLY A 135 -9.52 6.60 3.22
C GLY A 135 -9.24 5.09 3.11
N ALA A 136 -8.88 4.61 1.92
CA ALA A 136 -8.46 3.23 1.70
C ALA A 136 -7.20 2.87 2.52
N ILE A 137 -6.19 3.75 2.54
CA ILE A 137 -4.99 3.56 3.36
C ILE A 137 -5.36 3.54 4.86
N LEU A 138 -6.20 4.46 5.33
CA LEU A 138 -6.67 4.48 6.72
C LEU A 138 -7.40 3.18 7.09
N TYR A 139 -8.27 2.69 6.20
CA TYR A 139 -8.95 1.41 6.38
C TYR A 139 -7.94 0.27 6.56
N LEU A 140 -6.91 0.17 5.72
CA LEU A 140 -5.87 -0.85 5.82
C LEU A 140 -4.95 -0.68 7.05
N LEU A 141 -4.89 0.52 7.64
CA LEU A 141 -4.17 0.76 8.89
C LEU A 141 -4.97 0.31 10.11
N ILE A 142 -6.31 0.40 10.07
CA ILE A 142 -7.19 -0.03 11.16
C ILE A 142 -7.35 -1.55 11.16
N PHE A 143 -7.68 -2.15 10.02
CA PHE A 143 -7.99 -3.58 9.92
C PHE A 143 -6.74 -4.43 9.76
N GLU A 144 -6.91 -5.75 9.89
CA GLU A 144 -5.83 -6.68 9.61
C GLU A 144 -5.39 -6.54 8.14
N GLY A 145 -4.22 -5.94 7.96
CA GLY A 145 -3.65 -5.55 6.70
C GLY A 145 -2.27 -6.17 6.55
N GLY A 146 -1.25 -5.39 6.23
CA GLY A 146 0.14 -5.85 6.12
C GLY A 146 0.51 -6.51 4.80
N ARG A 147 -0.32 -6.37 3.75
CA ARG A 147 -0.05 -6.88 2.40
C ARG A 147 -0.54 -5.89 1.35
N SER A 148 0.22 -5.73 0.26
CA SER A 148 -0.16 -4.81 -0.81
C SER A 148 -1.29 -5.29 -1.71
N ARG A 149 -1.62 -6.58 -1.72
CA ARG A 149 -2.75 -7.12 -2.51
C ARG A 149 -4.09 -6.47 -2.22
N TYR A 150 -4.29 -5.94 -1.00
CA TYR A 150 -5.52 -5.25 -0.65
C TYR A 150 -5.69 -3.93 -1.41
N LEU A 151 -4.65 -3.45 -2.10
CA LEU A 151 -4.73 -2.30 -2.99
C LEU A 151 -5.31 -2.61 -4.37
N ILE A 152 -5.47 -3.90 -4.74
CA ILE A 152 -6.01 -4.29 -6.05
C ILE A 152 -7.39 -3.66 -6.30
N GLN A 153 -8.27 -3.67 -5.31
CA GLN A 153 -9.61 -3.07 -5.41
C GLN A 153 -9.59 -1.54 -5.57
N PHE A 154 -8.47 -0.89 -5.24
CA PHE A 154 -8.29 0.55 -5.36
C PHE A 154 -7.47 0.94 -6.60
N LEU A 155 -7.02 -0.04 -7.40
CA LEU A 155 -6.22 0.20 -8.60
C LEU A 155 -6.84 1.18 -9.59
N PRO A 156 -8.16 1.16 -9.88
CA PRO A 156 -8.74 2.14 -10.79
C PRO A 156 -8.50 3.58 -10.32
N MET A 157 -8.64 3.85 -9.03
CA MET A 157 -8.41 5.19 -8.47
C MET A 157 -6.92 5.55 -8.46
N ILE A 158 -6.07 4.61 -8.06
CA ILE A 158 -4.61 4.77 -8.00
C ILE A 158 -4.06 5.03 -9.41
N SER A 159 -4.50 4.27 -10.42
CA SER A 159 -4.04 4.41 -11.81
C SER A 159 -4.55 5.70 -12.44
N THR A 160 -5.80 6.10 -12.22
CA THR A 160 -6.31 7.40 -12.70
C THR A 160 -5.50 8.56 -12.12
N LEU A 161 -5.24 8.56 -10.80
CA LEU A 161 -4.41 9.58 -10.16
C LEU A 161 -2.98 9.59 -10.71
N ALA A 162 -2.39 8.42 -10.94
CA ALA A 162 -1.05 8.31 -11.51
C ALA A 162 -0.98 8.90 -12.92
N VAL A 163 -1.93 8.55 -13.80
CA VAL A 163 -1.97 9.03 -15.19
C VAL A 163 -2.18 10.54 -15.24
N VAL A 164 -3.17 11.06 -14.49
CA VAL A 164 -3.42 12.51 -14.43
C VAL A 164 -2.21 13.24 -13.87
N GLY A 165 -1.56 12.73 -12.83
CA GLY A 165 -0.38 13.37 -12.28
C GLY A 165 0.80 13.41 -13.25
N TRP A 166 1.07 12.33 -14.00
CA TRP A 166 2.08 12.37 -15.05
C TRP A 166 1.72 13.34 -16.19
N HIS A 167 0.43 13.46 -16.53
CA HIS A 167 -0.05 14.47 -17.47
C HIS A 167 0.26 15.89 -16.99
N GLU A 168 -0.07 16.21 -15.73
CA GLU A 168 0.20 17.52 -15.14
C GLU A 168 1.70 17.82 -15.05
N PHE A 169 2.51 16.84 -14.65
CA PHE A 169 3.96 16.98 -14.63
C PHE A 169 4.53 17.31 -16.03
N ASN A 170 4.07 16.60 -17.06
CA ASN A 170 4.46 16.88 -18.44
C ASN A 170 3.99 18.25 -18.91
N ALA A 171 2.79 18.69 -18.53
CA ALA A 171 2.30 20.03 -18.83
C ALA A 171 3.15 21.11 -18.16
N LEU A 172 3.56 20.91 -16.91
CA LEU A 172 4.44 21.81 -16.17
C LEU A 172 5.82 21.94 -16.83
N ILE A 173 6.42 20.80 -17.25
CA ILE A 173 7.70 20.80 -17.98
C ILE A 173 7.56 21.57 -19.30
N ARG A 174 6.54 21.26 -20.10
CA ARG A 174 6.32 21.88 -21.42
C ARG A 174 6.05 23.37 -21.34
N ALA A 175 5.34 23.81 -20.30
CA ALA A 175 5.02 25.22 -20.11
C ALA A 175 6.24 26.09 -19.75
N LYS A 176 7.44 25.50 -19.57
CA LYS A 176 8.66 26.19 -19.07
C LYS A 176 8.38 27.12 -17.89
N LYS A 177 7.35 26.83 -17.07
CA LYS A 177 6.98 27.67 -15.91
C LYS A 177 8.09 27.73 -14.86
N TRP A 178 9.09 26.85 -14.96
CA TRP A 178 10.34 26.85 -14.17
C TRP A 178 11.44 27.79 -14.72
N LEU A 179 11.29 28.35 -15.92
CA LEU A 179 12.25 29.25 -16.57
C LEU A 179 11.54 30.56 -16.93
N HIS A 180 11.16 31.36 -15.91
CA HIS A 180 11.00 32.79 -16.14
C HIS A 180 12.39 33.43 -16.04
N TYR A 181 12.95 33.78 -17.19
CA TYR A 181 14.20 34.53 -17.28
C TYR A 181 13.87 36.02 -17.20
N HIS A 182 14.06 36.61 -16.02
CA HIS A 182 14.20 38.06 -15.85
C HIS A 182 15.50 38.33 -15.10
N GLY A 183 16.20 39.38 -15.52
CA GLY A 183 17.62 39.61 -15.30
C GLY A 183 18.16 39.31 -13.90
N ASP A 184 19.33 38.66 -13.91
CA ASP A 184 20.40 38.50 -12.90
C ASP A 184 20.11 38.32 -11.39
N GLU A 185 18.88 38.33 -10.90
CA GLU A 185 18.61 38.10 -9.48
C GLU A 185 17.66 36.92 -9.23
N ARG A 186 18.21 35.92 -8.51
CA ARG A 186 17.53 34.65 -8.20
C ARG A 186 16.62 34.81 -6.98
N TYR A 187 15.31 34.94 -7.19
CA TYR A 187 14.33 34.72 -6.12
C TYR A 187 13.29 33.67 -6.51
N LEU A 188 13.19 32.62 -5.69
CA LEU A 188 12.16 31.57 -5.75
C LEU A 188 10.85 32.12 -5.18
N PHE A 189 9.96 32.62 -6.02
CA PHE A 189 8.57 32.85 -5.64
C PHE A 189 7.68 31.75 -6.19
N LEU A 190 7.30 30.81 -5.31
CA LEU A 190 6.20 29.87 -5.51
C LEU A 190 4.88 30.66 -5.46
N GLY A 191 4.51 31.29 -6.58
CA GLY A 191 3.21 31.93 -6.73
C GLY A 191 2.10 30.87 -6.83
N TRP A 192 1.39 30.66 -5.73
CA TRP A 192 0.12 29.94 -5.73
C TRP A 192 -0.96 30.92 -6.24
N LYS A 193 -1.53 30.64 -7.41
CA LYS A 193 -2.84 31.16 -7.83
C LYS A 193 -3.90 30.13 -7.51
#